data_AF-B8RJ24-F1
#
_entry.id   AF-B8RJ24-F1
#
_cell.length_a   1.000
_cell.length_b   1.000
_cell.length_c   1.000
_cell.angle_alpha   90.00
_cell.angle_beta   90.00
_cell.angle_gamma   90.00
#
_symmetry.space_group_name_H-M   'P 1'
#
loop_
_entity.id
_entity.type
_entity.pdbx_description
1 polymer ?
#
loop_
_entity_poly.entity_id
_entity_poly.type
_entity_poly.pdbx_seq_one_letter_code
_entity_poly.pdbx_strand_id
1 'polypeptide(L)'
;VEEAAKKRSRRTQKFQRAIVGASITDIMAKRNMKPEVRKAQRDRAIKVAKEAKKAKQAEKKVTKAPAAKQQKAKAAKVSQKAAPRVGGKR
;
A
#
# COMPACT_ATOMS: atom_id res chain seq x y z
N VAL A 1 -47.06 -35.15 3.07
CA VAL A 1 -46.40 -33.86 2.80
C VAL A 1 -46.36 -33.12 4.11
N GLU A 2 -45.17 -32.63 4.48
CA GLU A 2 -44.93 -31.47 5.35
C GLU A 2 -45.47 -31.55 6.80
N GLU A 3 -44.72 -31.31 7.85
CA GLU A 3 -43.54 -30.48 8.00
C GLU A 3 -42.98 -30.78 9.41
N ALA A 4 -41.78 -31.36 9.50
CA ALA A 4 -40.98 -31.26 10.72
C ALA A 4 -39.79 -30.36 10.41
N ALA A 5 -40.07 -29.08 10.13
CA ALA A 5 -39.03 -28.10 9.91
C ALA A 5 -38.25 -27.88 11.22
N LYS A 6 -37.05 -28.45 11.33
CA LYS A 6 -36.12 -28.15 12.43
C LYS A 6 -35.87 -26.63 12.49
N LYS A 7 -36.25 -25.98 13.59
CA LYS A 7 -35.98 -24.55 13.81
C LYS A 7 -34.47 -24.28 13.74
N ARG A 8 -34.13 -23.18 13.04
CA ARG A 8 -32.77 -22.74 12.67
C ARG A 8 -31.78 -22.72 13.84
N SER A 9 -30.55 -23.12 13.56
CA SER A 9 -29.37 -22.89 14.41
C SER A 9 -29.26 -21.41 14.83
N ARG A 10 -28.97 -21.16 16.11
CA ARG A 10 -28.74 -19.82 16.67
C ARG A 10 -27.33 -19.33 16.31
N ARG A 11 -27.14 -18.01 16.25
CA ARG A 11 -25.85 -17.38 15.91
C ARG A 11 -24.74 -17.84 16.87
N THR A 12 -23.66 -18.37 16.31
CA THR A 12 -22.44 -18.71 17.07
C THR A 12 -21.34 -17.72 16.74
N GLN A 13 -20.74 -17.10 17.76
CA GLN A 13 -19.50 -16.33 17.60
C GLN A 13 -18.35 -17.19 18.09
N LYS A 14 -17.36 -17.43 17.22
CA LYS A 14 -16.11 -18.08 17.59
C LYS A 14 -14.98 -17.09 17.40
N PHE A 15 -14.11 -17.00 18.40
CA PHE A 15 -13.03 -16.04 18.43
C PHE A 15 -11.75 -16.62 18.98
N GLN A 16 -10.67 -15.94 18.60
CA GLN A 16 -9.28 -16.10 18.98
C GLN A 16 -8.86 -17.56 19.19
N ARG A 17 -8.40 -18.14 18.08
CA ARG A 17 -7.57 -19.35 18.06
C ARG A 17 -6.11 -18.93 17.92
N ALA A 18 -5.19 -19.72 18.45
CA ALA A 18 -3.77 -19.57 18.11
C ALA A 18 -3.57 -19.81 16.61
N ILE A 19 -2.55 -19.16 16.04
CA ILE A 19 -2.17 -19.30 14.62
C ILE A 19 -0.77 -19.90 14.58
N VAL A 20 -0.48 -20.74 13.57
CA VAL A 20 0.87 -21.28 13.41
C VAL A 20 1.87 -20.11 13.29
N GLY A 21 2.89 -20.10 14.15
CA GLY A 21 3.90 -19.05 14.22
C GLY A 21 3.59 -17.88 15.18
N ALA A 22 2.40 -17.83 15.80
CA ALA A 22 2.10 -16.87 16.86
C ALA A 22 1.11 -17.45 17.88
N SER A 23 1.53 -17.50 19.13
CA SER A 23 0.67 -17.99 20.20
C SER A 23 -0.53 -17.04 20.41
N ILE A 24 -1.62 -17.55 20.99
CA ILE A 24 -2.81 -16.74 21.27
C ILE A 24 -2.49 -15.55 22.19
N THR A 25 -1.51 -15.71 23.09
CA THR A 25 -1.05 -14.67 24.03
C THR A 25 -0.34 -13.53 23.31
N ASP A 26 0.51 -13.83 22.32
CA ASP A 26 1.23 -12.81 21.55
C ASP A 26 0.28 -11.95 20.72
N ILE A 27 -0.76 -12.57 20.17
CA ILE A 27 -1.80 -11.88 19.40
C ILE A 27 -2.59 -10.94 20.31
N MET A 28 -2.98 -11.39 21.51
CA MET A 28 -3.70 -10.54 22.47
C MET A 28 -2.84 -9.38 22.97
N ALA A 29 -1.55 -9.62 23.26
CA ALA A 29 -0.63 -8.58 23.72
C ALA A 29 -0.49 -7.46 22.68
N LYS A 30 -0.31 -7.81 21.40
CA LYS A 30 -0.22 -6.83 20.30
C LYS A 30 -1.54 -6.09 20.07
N ARG A 31 -2.68 -6.79 20.17
CA ARG A 31 -4.02 -6.20 19.98
C ARG A 31 -4.36 -5.21 21.08
N ASN A 32 -4.05 -5.56 22.33
CA ASN A 32 -4.46 -4.81 23.51
C ASN A 32 -3.49 -3.68 23.87
N MET A 33 -2.53 -3.35 23.00
CA MET A 33 -1.70 -2.16 23.21
C MET A 33 -2.54 -0.88 23.21
N LYS A 34 -2.25 0.00 24.17
CA LYS A 34 -2.89 1.31 24.27
C LYS A 34 -2.77 2.09 22.96
N PRO A 35 -3.79 2.86 22.56
CA PRO A 35 -3.76 3.63 21.31
C PRO A 35 -2.60 4.63 21.25
N GLU A 36 -2.16 5.14 22.40
CA GLU A 36 -0.99 6.02 22.51
C GLU A 36 0.30 5.33 22.06
N VAL A 37 0.55 4.10 22.53
CA VAL A 37 1.71 3.30 22.11
C VAL A 37 1.64 2.99 20.61
N ARG A 38 0.44 2.67 20.10
CA ARG A 38 0.23 2.45 18.66
C ARG A 38 0.49 3.72 17.83
N LYS A 39 0.09 4.89 18.31
CA LYS A 39 0.36 6.18 17.66
C LYS A 39 1.85 6.48 17.66
N ALA A 40 2.54 6.33 18.79
CA ALA A 40 3.99 6.54 18.88
C ALA A 40 4.79 5.64 17.92
N GLN A 41 4.42 4.36 17.81
CA GLN A 41 5.03 3.44 16.85
C GLN A 41 4.76 3.85 15.39
N ARG A 42 3.53 4.28 15.07
CA ARG A 42 3.21 4.81 13.74
C ARG A 42 4.03 6.05 13.42
N ASP A 43 4.11 7.01 14.33
CA ASP A 43 4.83 8.25 14.10
C ASP A 43 6.33 8.00 13.92
N ARG A 44 6.90 7.08 14.71
CA ARG A 44 8.28 6.61 14.52
C ARG A 44 8.48 5.98 13.14
N ALA A 45 7.59 5.09 12.71
CA ALA A 45 7.68 4.45 11.39
C ALA A 45 7.56 5.48 10.24
N ILE A 46 6.68 6.48 10.40
CA ILE A 46 6.53 7.57 9.43
C ILE A 46 7.81 8.41 9.34
N LYS A 47 8.44 8.73 10.47
CA LYS A 47 9.72 9.47 10.50
C LYS A 47 10.81 8.70 9.75
N VAL A 48 11.01 7.43 10.10
CA VAL A 48 12.00 6.56 9.44
C VAL A 48 11.73 6.44 7.93
N ALA A 49 10.46 6.28 7.53
CA ALA A 49 10.09 6.21 6.12
C ALA A 49 10.37 7.53 5.36
N LYS A 50 10.13 8.68 6.00
CA LYS A 50 10.43 10.00 5.43
C LYS A 50 11.94 10.22 5.29
N GLU A 51 12.72 9.84 6.28
CA GLU A 51 14.18 9.89 6.24
C GLU A 51 14.75 8.99 5.15
N ALA A 52 14.28 7.73 5.07
CA ALA A 52 14.67 6.81 4.01
C ALA A 52 14.32 7.35 2.61
N LYS A 53 13.17 8.02 2.45
CA LYS A 53 12.81 8.69 1.18
C LYS A 53 13.74 9.86 0.87
N LYS A 54 14.10 10.68 1.86
CA LYS A 54 15.04 11.79 1.68
C LYS A 54 16.43 11.29 1.29
N ALA A 55 16.93 10.26 1.97
CA ALA A 55 18.20 9.61 1.63
C ALA A 55 18.21 9.09 0.18
N LYS A 56 17.18 8.32 -0.21
CA LYS A 56 17.03 7.85 -1.59
C LYS A 56 16.92 8.98 -2.62
N GLN A 57 16.34 10.13 -2.26
CA GLN A 57 16.29 11.30 -3.14
C GLN A 57 17.64 12.00 -3.23
N ALA A 58 18.39 12.10 -2.14
CA ALA A 58 19.75 12.64 -2.15
C ALA A 58 20.67 11.77 -3.01
N GLU A 59 20.63 10.45 -2.85
CA GLU A 59 21.36 9.49 -3.70
C GLU A 59 21.00 9.65 -5.19
N LYS A 60 19.71 9.83 -5.51
CA LYS A 60 19.27 10.10 -6.89
C LYS A 60 19.71 11.45 -7.45
N LYS A 61 19.91 12.46 -6.61
CA LYS A 61 20.43 13.77 -7.02
C LYS A 61 21.93 13.74 -7.25
N VAL A 62 22.67 12.97 -6.45
CA VAL A 62 24.12 12.79 -6.61
C VAL A 62 24.44 11.89 -7.81
N THR A 63 23.62 10.88 -8.09
CA THR A 63 23.79 10.01 -9.27
C THR A 63 23.24 10.61 -10.57
N LYS A 64 22.42 11.67 -10.49
CA LYS A 64 22.14 12.56 -11.61
C LYS A 64 23.19 13.67 -11.69
N ALA A 65 24.43 13.29 -11.97
CA ALA A 65 25.32 14.21 -12.68
C ALA A 65 24.58 14.68 -13.95
N PRO A 66 24.66 15.97 -14.35
CA PRO A 66 24.02 16.41 -15.58
C PRO A 66 24.60 15.56 -16.69
N ALA A 67 23.78 14.67 -17.28
CA ALA A 67 24.10 14.11 -18.57
C ALA A 67 24.39 15.33 -19.45
N ALA A 68 25.67 15.49 -19.81
CA ALA A 68 26.14 16.60 -20.61
C ALA A 68 25.12 16.78 -21.73
N LYS A 69 24.56 17.99 -21.82
CA LYS A 69 23.62 18.35 -22.88
C LYS A 69 24.31 18.07 -24.20
N GLN A 70 24.11 16.87 -24.74
CA GLN A 70 24.35 16.63 -26.14
C GLN A 70 23.29 17.47 -26.83
N GLN A 71 23.73 18.64 -27.29
CA GLN A 71 23.02 19.46 -28.25
C GLN A 71 22.84 18.61 -29.50
N LYS A 72 21.83 17.73 -29.51
CA LYS A 72 21.36 17.14 -30.76
C LYS A 72 20.61 18.25 -31.49
N ALA A 73 21.26 18.68 -32.56
CA ALA A 73 20.81 19.68 -33.49
C ALA A 73 19.32 19.53 -33.83
N LYS A 74 18.66 20.68 -33.95
CA LYS A 74 17.33 20.83 -34.51
C LYS A 74 17.28 20.12 -35.87
N ALA A 75 16.55 19.01 -35.96
CA ALA A 75 16.01 18.54 -37.23
C ALA A 75 14.52 18.89 -37.24
N ALA A 76 14.16 19.67 -38.25
CA ALA A 76 12.84 20.22 -38.44
C ALA A 76 11.78 19.14 -38.72
N LYS A 77 10.63 19.30 -38.06
CA LYS A 77 9.28 19.23 -38.62
C LYS A 77 9.02 18.16 -39.71
N VAL A 78 8.39 17.05 -39.33
CA VAL A 78 7.36 16.42 -40.18
C VAL A 78 6.18 16.02 -39.29
N SER A 79 5.06 16.66 -39.56
CA SER A 79 3.73 16.35 -39.04
C SER A 79 3.31 14.95 -39.44
N GLN A 80 2.73 14.18 -38.52
CA GLN A 80 1.61 13.31 -38.87
C GLN A 80 0.53 13.39 -37.80
N LYS A 81 -0.62 13.95 -38.21
CA LYS A 81 -1.89 13.89 -37.50
C LYS A 81 -2.27 12.40 -37.35
N ALA A 82 -2.62 11.97 -36.15
CA ALA A 82 -3.39 10.76 -35.93
C ALA A 82 -4.66 11.12 -35.14
N ALA A 83 -5.78 10.59 -35.61
CA ALA A 83 -7.18 10.96 -35.39
C ALA A 83 -7.66 11.08 -33.93
N PRO A 84 -8.79 11.78 -33.67
CA PRO A 84 -9.39 11.86 -32.34
C PRO A 84 -9.84 10.46 -31.89
N ARG A 85 -9.29 9.98 -30.76
CA ARG A 85 -9.77 8.75 -30.11
C ARG A 85 -11.12 9.03 -29.47
N VAL A 86 -12.17 8.67 -30.19
CA VAL A 86 -13.55 8.62 -29.71
C VAL A 86 -13.66 7.62 -28.57
N GLY A 87 -14.28 8.07 -27.48
CA GLY A 87 -15.11 7.34 -26.52
C GLY A 87 -14.83 5.87 -26.21
N GLY A 88 -14.58 5.60 -24.93
CA GLY A 88 -14.98 4.32 -24.31
C GLY A 88 -13.93 3.77 -23.35
N LYS A 89 -14.16 3.92 -22.05
CA LYS A 89 -14.99 3.01 -21.27
C LYS A 89 -15.22 3.60 -19.87
N ARG A 90 -16.40 3.25 -19.35
CA ARG A 90 -16.94 3.47 -18.02
C ARG A 90 -15.91 3.35 -16.91
#